data_AF-A0AAX2F742-F1
#
_entry.id   AF-A0AAX2F742-F1
#
_cell.length_a   1.000
_cell.length_b   1.000
_cell.length_c   1.000
_cell.angle_alpha   90.00
_cell.angle_beta   90.00
_cell.angle_gamma   90.00
#
_symmetry.space_group_name_H-M   'P 1'
#
loop_
_entity.id
_entity.type
_entity.pdbx_description
1 polymer ?
#
loop_
_entity_poly.entity_id
_entity_poly.type
_entity_poly.pdbx_seq_one_letter_code
_entity_poly.pdbx_strand_id
1 'polypeptide(L)'
;MKEIIMKILSIIIHGGILNQCGNKLQRCLFVLILPCFLCSCDIGHNLTFEGQSHPFICIKTDTGTIRVSCSYFQGSYYLHYGMKGECTMNYDSLKLQTNDNNLVIHNNLPRKGVRMYKLRKEEYLSIRLGFERKDISLGIVNPLVLSILPSDFITFNGQRITNDTLRVELKPGLKDHS
;
A
#
# COMPACT_ATOMS: atom_id res chain seq x y z
N MET A 1 -3.19 18.91 9.10
CA MET A 1 -1.91 19.22 8.40
C MET A 1 -2.07 20.43 7.47
N LYS A 2 -3.16 20.51 6.69
CA LYS A 2 -3.53 21.67 5.86
C LYS A 2 -3.59 23.00 6.61
N GLU A 3 -4.14 23.05 7.84
CA GLU A 3 -4.18 24.29 8.63
C GLU A 3 -2.79 24.82 9.02
N ILE A 4 -1.86 23.93 9.38
CA ILE A 4 -0.47 24.29 9.71
C ILE A 4 0.23 24.80 8.44
N ILE A 5 0.00 24.14 7.31
CA ILE A 5 0.52 24.53 6.00
C ILE A 5 -0.03 25.91 5.59
N MET A 6 -1.33 26.16 5.74
CA MET A 6 -1.94 27.47 5.46
C MET A 6 -1.41 28.58 6.35
N LYS A 7 -1.17 28.30 7.64
CA LYS A 7 -0.54 29.27 8.56
C LYS A 7 0.89 29.59 8.14
N ILE A 8 1.68 28.58 7.76
CA ILE A 8 3.05 28.79 7.26
C ILE A 8 3.03 29.58 5.93
N LEU A 9 2.13 29.25 5.01
CA LEU A 9 1.95 29.98 3.75
C LEU A 9 1.58 31.45 4.00
N SER A 10 0.67 31.70 4.96
CA SER A 10 0.26 33.03 5.35
C SER A 10 1.43 33.82 5.96
N ILE A 11 2.28 33.19 6.76
CA ILE A 11 3.49 33.82 7.33
C ILE A 11 4.54 34.11 6.25
N ILE A 12 4.69 33.25 5.24
CA ILE A 12 5.64 33.49 4.14
C ILE A 12 5.17 34.63 3.22
N ILE A 13 3.86 34.68 2.94
CA ILE A 13 3.24 35.69 2.07
C ILE A 13 3.12 37.04 2.79
N HIS A 14 2.66 37.07 4.04
CA HIS A 14 2.41 38.31 4.79
C HIS A 14 3.58 38.74 5.71
N GLY A 15 4.44 37.81 6.14
CA GLY A 15 5.54 38.06 7.09
C GLY A 15 6.83 38.60 6.47
N GLY A 16 6.82 39.04 5.21
CA GLY A 16 7.87 39.89 4.66
C GLY A 16 9.19 39.21 4.25
N ILE A 17 9.30 37.87 4.30
CA ILE A 17 10.46 37.16 3.71
C ILE A 17 10.52 37.37 2.18
N LEU A 18 9.36 37.64 1.56
CA LEU A 18 9.16 37.99 0.16
C LEU A 18 9.45 39.45 -0.20
N ASN A 19 10.04 40.28 0.68
CA ASN A 19 10.38 41.68 0.36
C ASN A 19 11.83 42.09 0.62
N GLN A 20 12.68 41.21 1.20
CA GLN A 20 14.06 41.59 1.56
C GLN A 20 15.18 40.96 0.73
N CYS A 21 14.88 40.09 -0.23
CA CYS A 21 15.90 39.51 -1.10
C CYS A 21 15.48 39.63 -2.56
N GLY A 22 16.30 40.27 -3.40
CA GLY A 22 15.92 40.67 -4.76
C GLY A 22 15.30 39.56 -5.61
N ASN A 23 14.52 39.98 -6.63
CA ASN A 23 13.60 39.19 -7.47
C ASN A 23 14.08 37.81 -7.96
N LYS A 24 15.39 37.54 -7.98
CA LYS A 24 15.98 36.26 -8.40
C LYS A 24 15.93 35.17 -7.31
N LEU A 25 16.21 35.51 -6.05
CA LEU A 25 16.17 34.54 -4.95
C LEU A 25 14.72 34.17 -4.59
N GLN A 26 13.81 35.15 -4.67
CA GLN A 26 12.37 34.94 -4.49
C GLN A 26 11.79 33.98 -5.53
N ARG A 27 12.11 34.18 -6.82
CA ARG A 27 11.70 33.25 -7.87
C ARG A 27 12.28 31.85 -7.67
N CYS A 28 13.55 31.73 -7.29
CA CYS A 28 14.15 30.41 -7.03
C CYS A 28 13.50 29.68 -5.85
N LEU A 29 13.28 30.37 -4.72
CA LEU A 29 12.63 29.76 -3.55
C LEU A 29 11.17 29.39 -3.86
N PHE A 30 10.43 30.24 -4.55
CA PHE A 30 9.06 29.93 -4.95
C PHE A 30 9.01 28.74 -5.92
N VAL A 31 9.91 28.67 -6.90
CA VAL A 31 10.01 27.55 -7.85
C VAL A 31 10.51 26.26 -7.20
N LEU A 32 11.29 26.31 -6.12
CA LEU A 32 11.75 25.11 -5.39
C LEU A 32 10.73 24.60 -4.37
N ILE A 33 10.00 25.50 -3.72
CA ILE A 33 9.07 25.17 -2.64
C ILE A 33 7.67 24.81 -3.18
N LEU A 34 7.20 25.47 -4.25
CA LEU A 34 5.89 25.21 -4.85
C LEU A 34 5.73 23.76 -5.37
N PRO A 35 6.73 23.12 -6.02
CA PRO A 35 6.66 21.72 -6.37
C PRO A 35 6.60 20.81 -5.16
N CYS A 36 7.29 21.13 -4.05
CA CYS A 36 7.19 20.35 -2.82
C CYS A 36 5.81 20.41 -2.16
N PHE A 37 5.05 21.50 -2.38
CA PHE A 37 3.65 21.60 -1.94
C PHE A 37 2.65 20.94 -2.89
N LEU A 38 2.98 20.85 -4.19
CA LEU A 38 2.17 20.16 -5.20
C LEU A 38 2.44 18.66 -5.24
N CYS A 39 3.64 18.23 -4.84
CA CYS A 39 3.97 16.85 -4.53
C CYS A 39 3.36 16.50 -3.17
N SER A 40 2.04 16.31 -3.14
CA SER A 40 1.46 15.43 -2.12
C SER A 40 2.14 14.07 -2.31
N CYS A 41 3.18 13.81 -1.53
CA CYS A 41 3.79 12.50 -1.49
C CYS A 41 2.71 11.56 -0.93
N ASP A 42 2.03 10.82 -1.81
CA ASP A 42 1.20 9.69 -1.38
C ASP A 42 2.11 8.76 -0.56
N ILE A 43 1.95 8.75 0.75
CA ILE A 43 2.71 7.85 1.62
C ILE A 43 1.97 6.52 1.63
N GLY A 44 2.64 5.46 1.17
CA GLY A 44 2.12 4.11 1.31
C GLY A 44 2.10 3.70 2.78
N HIS A 45 1.01 3.10 3.23
CA HIS A 45 0.85 2.63 4.60
C HIS A 45 0.93 1.11 4.66
N ASN A 46 1.86 0.56 5.44
CA ASN A 46 1.89 -0.88 5.68
C ASN A 46 0.77 -1.30 6.65
N LEU A 47 0.14 -2.42 6.35
CA LEU A 47 -0.98 -2.98 7.09
C LEU A 47 -0.51 -4.13 7.98
N THR A 48 -1.21 -4.33 9.09
CA THR A 48 -0.95 -5.43 10.02
C THR A 48 -1.73 -6.66 9.60
N PHE A 49 -1.14 -7.83 9.80
CA PHE A 49 -1.88 -9.08 9.75
C PHE A 49 -2.50 -9.32 11.13
N GLU A 50 -3.68 -9.91 11.16
CA GLU A 50 -4.39 -10.19 12.40
C GLU A 50 -3.51 -11.04 13.34
N GLY A 51 -3.42 -10.62 14.60
CA GLY A 51 -2.58 -11.27 15.60
C GLY A 51 -1.07 -11.00 15.46
N GLN A 52 -0.65 -10.17 14.51
CA GLN A 52 0.75 -9.76 14.34
C GLN A 52 0.98 -8.33 14.84
N SER A 53 2.04 -8.13 15.61
CA SER A 53 2.50 -6.80 16.02
C SER A 53 3.29 -6.06 14.92
N HIS A 54 3.79 -6.80 13.93
CA HIS A 54 4.58 -6.29 12.82
C HIS A 54 3.79 -6.33 11.51
N PRO A 55 4.03 -5.39 10.57
CA PRO A 55 3.27 -5.30 9.32
C PRO A 55 3.79 -6.25 8.23
N PHE A 56 4.31 -7.40 8.64
CA PHE A 56 4.82 -8.43 7.74
C PHE A 56 4.84 -9.79 8.44
N ILE A 57 4.78 -10.84 7.63
CA ILE A 57 4.97 -12.23 8.04
C ILE A 57 6.22 -12.76 7.34
N CYS A 58 7.00 -13.58 8.05
CA CYS A 58 8.14 -14.27 7.48
C CYS A 58 7.83 -15.76 7.37
N ILE A 59 7.88 -16.28 6.15
CA ILE A 59 7.68 -17.70 5.85
C ILE A 59 9.05 -18.30 5.56
N LYS A 60 9.44 -19.32 6.32
CA LYS A 60 10.69 -20.05 6.08
C LYS A 60 10.47 -21.07 4.96
N THR A 61 11.41 -21.10 4.03
CA THR A 61 11.48 -22.06 2.92
C THR A 61 12.87 -22.67 2.86
N ASP A 62 13.01 -23.77 2.13
CA ASP A 62 14.30 -24.47 2.00
C ASP A 62 15.41 -23.59 1.42
N THR A 63 15.06 -22.59 0.60
CA THR A 63 16.04 -21.70 -0.06
C THR A 63 16.15 -20.32 0.59
N GLY A 64 15.45 -20.06 1.69
CA GLY A 64 15.50 -18.77 2.39
C GLY A 64 14.20 -18.37 3.08
N THR A 65 14.06 -17.08 3.39
CA THR A 65 12.85 -16.53 4.03
C THR A 65 12.09 -15.67 3.03
N ILE A 66 10.78 -15.92 2.90
CA ILE A 66 9.86 -15.11 2.11
C ILE A 66 9.18 -14.12 3.04
N ARG A 67 9.34 -12.82 2.76
CA ARG A 67 8.67 -11.76 3.51
C ARG A 67 7.37 -11.39 2.83
N VAL A 68 6.25 -11.56 3.52
CA VAL A 68 4.93 -11.16 3.05
C VAL A 68 4.51 -9.89 3.76
N SER A 69 4.19 -8.84 3.03
CA SER A 69 3.62 -7.60 3.60
C SER A 69 2.42 -7.13 2.80
N CYS A 70 1.55 -6.34 3.43
CA CYS A 70 0.45 -5.70 2.73
C CYS A 70 0.53 -4.20 2.92
N SER A 71 0.25 -3.43 1.88
CA SER A 71 0.25 -1.97 1.95
C SER A 71 -0.98 -1.37 1.28
N TYR A 72 -1.33 -0.16 1.69
CA TYR A 72 -2.29 0.70 1.03
C TYR A 72 -1.55 1.88 0.40
N PHE A 73 -1.75 2.08 -0.91
CA PHE A 73 -1.12 3.14 -1.67
C PHE A 73 -2.06 3.58 -2.81
N GLN A 74 -2.27 4.89 -2.96
CA GLN A 74 -3.06 5.47 -4.06
C GLN A 74 -4.46 4.82 -4.23
N GLY A 75 -5.22 4.71 -3.14
CA GLY A 75 -6.58 4.15 -3.20
C GLY A 75 -6.63 2.64 -3.44
N SER A 76 -5.49 1.95 -3.40
CA SER A 76 -5.40 0.52 -3.70
C SER A 76 -4.61 -0.23 -2.66
N TYR A 77 -4.99 -1.49 -2.45
CA TYR A 77 -4.30 -2.40 -1.55
C TYR A 77 -3.39 -3.32 -2.34
N TYR A 78 -2.18 -3.54 -1.82
CA TYR A 78 -1.15 -4.35 -2.46
C TYR A 78 -0.63 -5.41 -1.50
N LEU A 79 -0.51 -6.63 -1.98
CA LEU A 79 0.19 -7.72 -1.31
C LEU A 79 1.57 -7.87 -1.93
N HIS A 80 2.60 -7.88 -1.08
CA HIS A 80 4.00 -7.93 -1.49
C HIS A 80 4.64 -9.23 -1.00
N TYR A 81 5.42 -9.84 -1.88
CA TYR A 81 6.26 -10.99 -1.56
C TYR A 81 7.72 -10.64 -1.85
N GLY A 82 8.51 -10.44 -0.79
CA GLY A 82 9.97 -10.33 -0.87
C GLY A 82 10.59 -11.72 -0.94
N MET A 83 11.14 -12.09 -2.08
CA MET A 83 11.71 -13.41 -2.32
C MET A 83 12.77 -13.39 -3.44
N LYS A 84 13.59 -14.44 -3.50
CA LYS A 84 14.61 -14.68 -4.53
C LYS A 84 14.47 -16.12 -5.02
N GLY A 85 14.31 -16.33 -6.33
CA GLY A 85 14.10 -17.67 -6.90
C GLY A 85 13.05 -17.68 -8.01
N GLU A 86 12.55 -18.88 -8.33
CA GLU A 86 11.51 -19.07 -9.33
C GLU A 86 10.14 -19.12 -8.66
N CYS A 87 9.23 -18.26 -9.11
CA CYS A 87 7.88 -18.14 -8.58
C CYS A 87 6.87 -18.25 -9.71
N THR A 88 5.80 -19.00 -9.49
CA THR A 88 4.64 -19.05 -10.38
C THR A 88 3.44 -18.46 -9.66
N MET A 89 2.82 -17.47 -10.29
CA MET A 89 1.59 -16.84 -9.83
C MET A 89 0.42 -17.25 -10.70
N ASN A 90 -0.59 -17.88 -10.11
CA ASN A 90 -1.85 -18.19 -10.76
C ASN A 90 -2.92 -17.20 -10.30
N TYR A 91 -3.09 -16.09 -11.02
CA TYR A 91 -4.02 -15.03 -10.63
C TYR A 91 -5.48 -15.51 -10.63
N ASP A 92 -5.82 -16.51 -11.43
CA ASP A 92 -7.18 -17.08 -11.49
C ASP A 92 -7.52 -17.88 -10.23
N SER A 93 -6.50 -18.34 -9.51
CA SER A 93 -6.67 -19.00 -8.23
C SER A 93 -6.83 -18.03 -7.06
N LEU A 94 -6.51 -16.73 -7.19
CA LEU A 94 -6.59 -15.79 -6.05
C LEU A 94 -8.03 -15.67 -5.55
N LYS A 95 -8.23 -16.00 -4.28
CA LYS A 95 -9.54 -15.90 -3.61
C LYS A 95 -9.46 -14.93 -2.44
N LEU A 96 -10.34 -13.95 -2.46
CA LEU A 96 -10.53 -12.99 -1.39
C LEU A 96 -11.86 -13.28 -0.71
N GLN A 97 -11.91 -13.16 0.61
CA GLN A 97 -13.12 -13.28 1.40
C GLN A 97 -13.16 -12.18 2.46
N THR A 98 -14.37 -11.74 2.76
CA THR A 98 -14.65 -10.78 3.83
C THR A 98 -15.86 -11.26 4.62
N ASN A 99 -15.92 -10.89 5.88
CA ASN A 99 -17.09 -11.03 6.74
C ASN A 99 -17.94 -9.75 6.80
N ASP A 100 -17.56 -8.70 6.08
CA ASP A 100 -18.17 -7.37 6.16
C ASP A 100 -18.71 -6.92 4.80
N ASN A 101 -19.98 -6.52 4.78
CA ASN A 101 -20.67 -6.08 3.56
C ASN A 101 -20.17 -4.71 3.05
N ASN A 102 -19.39 -3.98 3.84
CA ASN A 102 -18.74 -2.73 3.46
C ASN A 102 -17.50 -2.96 2.59
N LEU A 103 -17.02 -4.20 2.44
CA LEU A 103 -15.97 -4.57 1.51
C LEU A 103 -16.57 -5.15 0.23
N VAL A 104 -16.37 -4.45 -0.89
CA VAL A 104 -16.73 -4.96 -2.21
C VAL A 104 -15.51 -5.56 -2.86
N ILE A 105 -15.53 -6.87 -3.05
CA ILE A 105 -14.53 -7.57 -3.85
C ILE A 105 -14.91 -7.42 -5.32
N HIS A 106 -13.98 -6.94 -6.14
CA HIS A 106 -14.15 -6.89 -7.57
C HIS A 106 -13.86 -8.28 -8.16
N ASN A 107 -14.83 -8.85 -8.88
CA ASN A 107 -14.67 -10.15 -9.56
C ASN A 107 -13.56 -10.16 -10.63
N ASN A 108 -13.11 -8.98 -11.08
CA ASN A 108 -12.04 -8.83 -12.05
C ASN A 108 -10.81 -8.24 -11.37
N LEU A 109 -9.89 -9.11 -10.95
CA LEU A 109 -8.52 -8.71 -10.70
C LEU A 109 -7.95 -8.11 -12.00
N PRO A 110 -7.08 -7.09 -11.92
CA PRO A 110 -6.52 -6.44 -13.10
C PRO A 110 -5.62 -7.37 -13.94
N ARG A 111 -5.31 -8.57 -13.46
CA ARG A 111 -4.50 -9.58 -14.15
C ARG A 111 -5.18 -10.95 -14.01
N LYS A 112 -5.31 -11.66 -15.13
CA LYS A 112 -5.77 -13.06 -15.22
C LYS A 112 -4.64 -13.94 -15.74
N GLY A 113 -4.77 -15.24 -15.55
CA GLY A 113 -3.84 -16.25 -16.04
C GLY A 113 -2.68 -16.55 -15.11
N VAL A 114 -1.81 -17.45 -15.58
CA VAL A 114 -0.60 -17.90 -14.88
C VAL A 114 0.61 -17.13 -15.38
N ARG A 115 1.46 -16.67 -14.48
CA ARG A 115 2.72 -15.98 -14.79
C ARG A 115 3.88 -16.58 -14.01
N MET A 116 4.99 -16.77 -14.70
CA MET A 116 6.24 -17.21 -14.09
C MET A 116 7.21 -16.02 -13.97
N TYR A 117 7.89 -15.96 -12.83
CA TYR A 117 8.86 -14.94 -12.48
C TYR A 117 10.15 -15.61 -12.03
N LYS A 118 11.28 -15.13 -12.53
CA LYS A 118 12.61 -15.59 -12.14
C LYS A 118 13.39 -14.43 -11.52
N LEU A 119 13.41 -14.37 -10.20
CA LEU A 119 13.99 -13.29 -9.41
C LEU A 119 15.43 -13.63 -9.05
N ARG A 120 16.39 -12.93 -9.65
CA ARG A 120 17.85 -13.20 -9.49
C ARG A 120 18.41 -12.68 -8.17
N LYS A 121 17.80 -11.64 -7.63
CA LYS A 121 18.08 -11.05 -6.32
C LYS A 121 16.77 -10.97 -5.54
N GLU A 122 16.86 -10.63 -4.25
CA GLU A 122 15.67 -10.42 -3.44
C GLU A 122 14.90 -9.20 -3.98
N GLU A 123 13.69 -9.45 -4.46
CA GLU A 123 12.81 -8.44 -5.03
C GLU A 123 11.39 -8.61 -4.48
N TYR A 124 10.66 -7.50 -4.41
CA TYR A 124 9.27 -7.51 -4.00
C TYR A 124 8.36 -7.68 -5.21
N LEU A 125 7.64 -8.79 -5.25
CA LEU A 125 6.56 -9.00 -6.20
C LEU A 125 5.26 -8.45 -5.61
N SER A 126 4.76 -7.38 -6.22
CA SER A 126 3.60 -6.63 -5.74
C SER A 126 2.34 -6.98 -6.55
N ILE A 127 1.27 -7.30 -5.85
CA ILE A 127 0.00 -7.74 -6.43
C ILE A 127 -1.08 -6.80 -5.92
N ARG A 128 -1.80 -6.14 -6.84
CA ARG A 128 -2.95 -5.32 -6.49
C ARG A 128 -4.13 -6.22 -6.11
N LEU A 129 -4.70 -6.00 -4.93
CA LEU A 129 -5.89 -6.69 -4.46
C LEU A 129 -7.12 -5.92 -4.97
N GLY A 130 -8.01 -6.62 -5.69
CA GLY A 130 -9.19 -6.02 -6.29
C GLY A 130 -10.35 -5.93 -5.31
N PHE A 131 -10.32 -4.98 -4.39
CA PHE A 131 -11.47 -4.68 -3.53
C PHE A 131 -11.55 -3.19 -3.18
N GLU A 132 -12.74 -2.76 -2.76
CA GLU A 132 -13.05 -1.39 -2.37
C GLU A 132 -13.76 -1.38 -1.00
N ARG A 133 -13.48 -0.36 -0.19
CA ARG A 133 -14.19 -0.09 1.07
C ARG A 133 -15.26 0.98 0.86
N LYS A 134 -16.51 0.65 1.11
CA LYS A 134 -17.67 1.57 1.03
C LYS A 134 -17.80 2.48 2.25
N ASP A 135 -17.21 2.10 3.37
CA ASP A 135 -17.34 2.78 4.66
C ASP A 135 -16.34 3.92 4.89
N ILE A 136 -15.45 4.18 3.93
CA ILE A 136 -14.46 5.27 3.99
C ILE A 136 -15.14 6.62 4.25
N SER A 137 -16.34 6.82 3.71
CA SER A 137 -17.14 8.04 3.90
C SER A 137 -17.81 8.12 5.28
N LEU A 138 -18.11 6.98 5.90
CA LEU A 138 -18.93 6.83 7.09
C LEU A 138 -18.17 6.99 8.42
N GLY A 139 -16.84 7.11 8.37
CA GLY A 139 -16.02 7.28 9.59
C GLY A 139 -16.05 6.06 10.51
N ILE A 140 -16.41 4.88 9.98
CA ILE A 140 -16.48 3.64 10.75
C ILE A 140 -15.05 3.21 11.12
N VAL A 141 -14.84 3.03 12.42
CA VAL A 141 -13.51 2.92 13.06
C VAL A 141 -13.03 1.47 13.18
N ASN A 142 -13.91 0.49 13.00
CA ASN A 142 -13.54 -0.91 13.22
C ASN A 142 -12.60 -1.39 12.09
N PRO A 143 -11.48 -2.07 12.45
CA PRO A 143 -10.63 -2.69 11.44
C PRO A 143 -11.45 -3.77 10.71
N LEU A 144 -11.52 -3.65 9.39
CA LEU A 144 -12.11 -4.70 8.57
C LEU A 144 -11.04 -5.74 8.29
N VAL A 145 -11.40 -7.02 8.31
CA VAL A 145 -10.45 -8.09 8.02
C VAL A 145 -10.68 -8.60 6.61
N LEU A 146 -9.65 -8.46 5.76
CA LEU A 146 -9.62 -9.13 4.47
C LEU A 146 -8.91 -10.47 4.63
N SER A 147 -9.61 -11.54 4.30
CA SER A 147 -9.04 -12.89 4.26
C SER A 147 -8.56 -13.18 2.85
N ILE A 148 -7.26 -13.42 2.70
CA ILE A 148 -6.63 -13.87 1.47
C ILE A 148 -6.45 -15.38 1.63
N LEU A 149 -7.30 -16.13 0.93
CA LEU A 149 -7.36 -17.57 1.08
C LEU A 149 -6.15 -18.23 0.41
N PRO A 150 -5.58 -19.28 1.01
CA PRO A 150 -4.43 -19.99 0.50
C PRO A 150 -4.89 -20.87 -0.66
N SER A 151 -5.00 -20.25 -1.83
CA SER A 151 -5.14 -20.98 -3.07
C SER A 151 -3.77 -21.28 -3.66
N ASP A 152 -3.72 -22.06 -4.75
CA ASP A 152 -2.51 -22.22 -5.59
C ASP A 152 -2.08 -20.93 -6.30
N PHE A 153 -2.48 -19.79 -5.74
CA PHE A 153 -2.20 -18.45 -6.21
C PHE A 153 -0.71 -18.19 -6.34
N ILE A 154 0.09 -18.64 -5.37
CA ILE A 154 1.53 -18.42 -5.40
C ILE A 154 2.28 -19.69 -5.00
N THR A 155 3.13 -20.13 -5.92
CA THR A 155 4.06 -21.22 -5.71
C THR A 155 5.47 -20.72 -5.92
N PHE A 156 6.37 -21.16 -5.07
CA PHE A 156 7.78 -20.81 -5.08
C PHE A 156 8.59 -22.10 -5.17
N ASN A 157 9.45 -22.20 -6.17
CA ASN A 157 10.17 -23.43 -6.54
C ASN A 157 9.24 -24.67 -6.63
N GLY A 158 8.03 -24.48 -7.14
CA GLY A 158 7.03 -25.55 -7.30
C GLY A 158 6.23 -25.92 -6.04
N GLN A 159 6.50 -25.29 -4.90
CA GLN A 159 5.76 -25.52 -3.65
C GLN A 159 4.90 -24.32 -3.28
N ARG A 160 3.75 -24.53 -2.65
CA ARG A 160 2.90 -23.44 -2.18
C ARG A 160 3.60 -22.68 -1.05
N ILE A 161 3.56 -21.34 -1.11
CA ILE A 161 4.23 -20.50 -0.10
C ILE A 161 3.52 -20.55 1.26
N THR A 162 2.18 -20.56 1.28
CA THR A 162 1.40 -20.67 2.52
C THR A 162 0.18 -21.55 2.31
N ASN A 163 -0.11 -22.39 3.29
CA ASN A 163 -1.37 -23.13 3.40
C ASN A 163 -2.38 -22.44 4.32
N ASP A 164 -1.96 -21.38 5.01
CA ASP A 164 -2.78 -20.64 5.95
C ASP A 164 -3.39 -19.40 5.27
N THR A 165 -4.61 -19.07 5.68
CA THR A 165 -5.30 -17.86 5.26
C THR A 165 -4.60 -16.65 5.85
N LEU A 166 -4.19 -15.72 4.98
CA LEU A 166 -3.62 -14.46 5.43
C LEU A 166 -4.76 -13.49 5.76
N ARG A 167 -4.87 -13.08 7.01
CA ARG A 167 -5.90 -12.14 7.47
C ARG A 167 -5.27 -10.78 7.64
N VAL A 168 -5.63 -9.83 6.78
CA VAL A 168 -5.07 -8.46 6.78
C VAL A 168 -6.07 -7.53 7.45
N GLU A 169 -5.61 -6.79 8.44
CA GLU A 169 -6.37 -5.73 9.09
C GLU A 169 -6.32 -4.47 8.20
N LEU A 170 -7.46 -4.18 7.58
CA LEU A 170 -7.66 -2.97 6.81
C LEU A 170 -7.95 -1.83 7.77
N LYS A 171 -6.95 -0.98 7.96
CA LYS A 171 -7.14 0.30 8.63
C LYS A 171 -7.89 1.23 7.69
N PRO A 172 -8.79 2.11 8.20
CA PRO A 172 -9.35 3.17 7.40
C PRO A 172 -8.21 3.90 6.71
N GLY A 173 -8.36 4.18 5.41
CA GLY A 173 -7.46 5.14 4.77
C GLY A 173 -7.45 6.37 5.66
N LEU A 174 -6.29 6.72 6.22
CA LEU A 174 -6.15 7.92 7.02
C LEU A 174 -6.70 9.05 6.15
N LYS A 175 -7.90 9.54 6.46
CA LYS A 175 -8.36 10.80 5.87
C LYS A 175 -7.29 11.78 6.31
N ASP A 176 -6.52 12.28 5.34
CA ASP A 176 -5.85 13.55 5.52
C ASP A 176 -6.91 14.49 6.07
N HIS A 177 -6.74 14.88 7.33
CA HIS A 177 -7.58 15.86 7.99
C HIS A 177 -7.64 17.07 7.06
N SER A 178 -8.78 17.21 6.40
CA SER A 178 -9.01 18.21 5.37
C SER A 178 -9.12 19.59 5.95
#